data_AF-A0A523JXU0-F1
#
_entry.id   AF-A0A523JXU0-F1
#
_cell.length_a   1.000
_cell.length_b   1.000
_cell.length_c   1.000
_cell.angle_alpha   90.00
_cell.angle_beta   90.00
_cell.angle_gamma   90.00
#
_symmetry.space_group_name_H-M   'P 1'
#
loop_
_entity.id
_entity.type
_entity.pdbx_description
1 polymer ?
#
loop_
_entity_poly.entity_id
_entity_poly.type
_entity_poly.pdbx_seq_one_letter_code
_entity_poly.pdbx_strand_id
1 'polypeptide(L)'
;MKVTKYLVIALVIVAILASIAWVLRDTIIQRISGPILQQYGLTVTGVSLDALATSNATISYLELEHENGTTITIDELTLPIGKSRTGTQVFTAGKVTIAVSSASGSEPLALAQLIDQILLLPDSLPNTVVNVTQLSIAPYPTIHELRWASTENKQTLTASVDSVDLSAEIIRTEQAIHEGVVSVRDAFANVAEQSVTASIRQTDTGISLSGASALDLPALASIATSIAVSFGITPASVEVRTGSAELEFDAEIPYDASQTASIKAQFTPSTPWQFVYASRPGVVTSISMESSSPVEFETTFPQLEWSGNQQQALLRVSHGLWSDIPVSLSNLSCETGPACFMDIDVAVGATDLAFATASRLALSAAQDIVFRDDGLWVHVHPGAELVVTELSGPDVALGRLDVRLISGATLELADTGWQFSAASLDADIQSLSLDENLAITAPVSLRNIVVSESDQALSATVVVDSPSSQATWGDRVIALPGFKGDVSLQGANMLVALATVGLQDGKEATIQARHNLDSGTGQLSIQDVA
;
A
#
# COMPACT_ATOMS: atom_id res chain seq x y z
N MET A 1 12.07 -4.16 3.85
CA MET A 1 12.17 -5.33 4.74
C MET A 1 12.38 -6.68 4.04
N LYS A 2 11.68 -7.08 2.96
CA LYS A 2 12.04 -8.35 2.27
C LYS A 2 13.37 -8.27 1.50
N VAL A 3 13.77 -7.14 0.90
CA VAL A 3 15.14 -6.96 0.37
C VAL A 3 16.17 -7.06 1.49
N THR A 4 15.88 -6.48 2.65
CA THR A 4 16.67 -6.66 3.88
C THR A 4 16.67 -8.12 4.35
N LYS A 5 15.55 -8.85 4.26
CA LYS A 5 15.49 -10.31 4.51
C LYS A 5 16.17 -11.12 3.42
N TYR A 6 16.19 -10.69 2.14
CA TYR A 6 16.89 -11.37 1.04
C TYR A 6 18.38 -11.21 1.23
N LEU A 7 18.83 -10.02 1.61
CA LEU A 7 20.19 -9.73 2.03
C LEU A 7 20.55 -10.47 3.32
N VAL A 8 19.73 -10.39 4.37
CA VAL A 8 19.98 -11.08 5.64
C VAL A 8 19.97 -12.59 5.44
N ILE A 9 19.02 -13.17 4.71
CA ILE A 9 18.98 -14.61 4.42
C ILE A 9 20.16 -15.01 3.51
N ALA A 10 20.48 -14.24 2.47
CA ALA A 10 21.66 -14.50 1.64
C ALA A 10 22.96 -14.38 2.45
N LEU A 11 23.05 -13.43 3.37
CA LEU A 11 24.19 -13.22 4.26
C LEU A 11 24.26 -14.29 5.37
N VAL A 12 23.12 -14.80 5.85
CA VAL A 12 23.00 -15.94 6.76
C VAL A 12 23.45 -17.21 6.06
N ILE A 13 23.11 -17.38 4.78
CA ILE A 13 23.50 -18.54 3.99
C ILE A 13 24.97 -18.45 3.62
N VAL A 14 25.45 -17.26 3.30
CA VAL A 14 26.88 -16.99 3.23
C VAL A 14 27.51 -17.35 4.58
N ALA A 15 26.98 -16.92 5.72
CA ALA A 15 27.53 -17.26 7.04
C ALA A 15 27.56 -18.76 7.30
N ILE A 16 26.50 -19.48 6.91
CA ILE A 16 26.40 -20.95 7.01
C ILE A 16 27.40 -21.62 6.07
N LEU A 17 27.44 -21.24 4.79
CA LEU A 17 28.37 -21.77 3.79
C LEU A 17 29.82 -21.48 4.13
N ALA A 18 30.09 -20.29 4.64
CA ALA A 18 31.39 -19.80 5.07
C ALA A 18 31.80 -20.55 6.35
N SER A 19 30.89 -20.81 7.30
CA SER A 19 31.13 -21.66 8.47
C SER A 19 31.40 -23.12 8.09
N ILE A 20 30.64 -23.68 7.14
CA ILE A 20 30.86 -25.02 6.58
C ILE A 20 32.23 -25.09 5.90
N ALA A 21 32.57 -24.08 5.11
CA ALA A 21 33.86 -23.89 4.46
C ALA A 21 35.03 -23.81 5.45
N TRP A 22 34.87 -23.07 6.55
CA TRP A 22 35.84 -22.97 7.64
C TRP A 22 36.10 -24.33 8.30
N VAL A 23 35.02 -25.08 8.60
CA VAL A 23 35.09 -26.39 9.25
C VAL A 23 35.71 -27.46 8.33
N LEU A 24 35.30 -27.50 7.05
CA LEU A 24 35.81 -28.47 6.08
C LEU A 24 37.26 -28.18 5.68
N ARG A 25 37.72 -26.92 5.77
CA ARG A 25 39.12 -26.51 5.55
C ARG A 25 40.10 -27.16 6.54
N ASP A 26 39.74 -27.28 7.82
CA ASP A 26 40.66 -27.76 8.85
C ASP A 26 40.63 -29.28 9.05
N THR A 27 39.69 -29.99 8.41
CA THR A 27 39.49 -31.42 8.63
C THR A 27 39.06 -32.17 7.37
N ILE A 28 40.04 -32.66 6.62
CA ILE A 28 39.83 -33.33 5.32
C ILE A 28 39.19 -34.72 5.54
N ILE A 29 37.87 -34.77 5.38
CA ILE A 29 37.07 -35.87 4.77
C ILE A 29 36.98 -37.24 5.48
N GLN A 30 37.61 -37.53 6.62
CA GLN A 30 37.42 -38.88 7.21
C GLN A 30 36.96 -39.00 8.67
N ARG A 31 36.72 -37.90 9.42
CA ARG A 31 36.27 -38.01 10.82
C ARG A 31 35.35 -36.90 11.38
N ILE A 32 35.06 -35.82 10.66
CA ILE A 32 34.70 -34.54 11.29
C ILE A 32 33.52 -33.85 10.59
N SER A 33 32.40 -33.72 11.29
CA SER A 33 31.34 -32.71 11.05
C SER A 33 30.39 -32.56 12.24
N GLY A 34 30.25 -33.61 13.07
CA GLY A 34 29.32 -33.66 14.21
C GLY A 34 29.42 -32.52 15.24
N PRO A 35 30.56 -32.27 15.92
CA PRO A 35 30.54 -31.46 17.15
C PRO A 35 30.32 -29.96 16.97
N ILE A 36 30.77 -29.38 15.85
CA ILE A 36 30.65 -27.94 15.58
C ILE A 36 29.37 -27.63 14.82
N LEU A 37 28.98 -28.46 13.84
CA LEU A 37 27.66 -28.30 13.22
C LEU A 37 26.55 -28.48 14.26
N GLN A 38 26.71 -29.38 15.25
CA GLN A 38 25.80 -29.49 16.40
C GLN A 38 25.72 -28.22 17.26
N GLN A 39 26.77 -27.38 17.32
CA GLN A 39 26.66 -26.07 18.02
C GLN A 39 25.73 -25.11 17.29
N TYR A 40 25.58 -25.29 15.98
CA TYR A 40 24.63 -24.57 15.13
C TYR A 40 23.34 -25.38 14.89
N GLY A 41 23.10 -26.45 15.66
CA GLY A 41 21.95 -27.33 15.50
C GLY A 41 21.88 -28.06 14.16
N LEU A 42 22.98 -28.16 13.41
CA LEU A 42 23.04 -28.79 12.09
C LEU A 42 23.66 -30.19 12.19
N THR A 43 23.09 -31.13 11.46
CA THR A 43 23.61 -32.49 11.30
C THR A 43 23.74 -32.83 9.82
N VAL A 44 24.83 -33.51 9.45
CA VAL A 44 24.98 -33.98 8.06
C VAL A 44 24.18 -35.26 7.87
N THR A 45 23.17 -35.23 7.01
CA THR A 45 22.27 -36.36 6.73
C THR A 45 22.60 -37.06 5.41
N GLY A 46 23.24 -36.36 4.48
CA GLY A 46 23.66 -36.91 3.19
C GLY A 46 24.94 -36.28 2.68
N VAL A 47 25.83 -37.08 2.07
CA VAL A 47 27.04 -36.57 1.40
C VAL A 47 27.45 -37.48 0.25
N SER A 48 27.77 -36.89 -0.90
CA SER A 48 28.31 -37.55 -2.08
C SER A 48 29.56 -36.79 -2.55
N LEU A 49 30.70 -37.46 -2.50
CA LEU A 49 32.00 -36.88 -2.88
C LEU A 49 32.34 -37.30 -4.32
N ASP A 50 32.60 -36.33 -5.19
CA ASP A 50 32.98 -36.59 -6.59
C ASP A 50 34.49 -36.74 -6.73
N ALA A 51 35.23 -35.77 -6.20
CA ALA A 51 36.67 -35.70 -6.39
C ALA A 51 37.37 -35.09 -5.17
N LEU A 52 38.55 -35.62 -4.88
CA LEU A 52 39.46 -35.10 -3.87
C LEU A 52 40.83 -34.88 -4.49
N ALA A 53 41.18 -33.64 -4.77
CA ALA A 53 42.51 -33.27 -5.24
C ALA A 53 43.35 -32.69 -4.09
N THR A 54 44.63 -32.44 -4.38
CA THR A 54 45.56 -31.85 -3.41
C THR A 54 45.21 -30.41 -3.02
N SER A 55 44.48 -29.70 -3.88
CA SER A 55 44.16 -28.28 -3.72
C SER A 55 42.66 -27.98 -3.58
N ASN A 56 41.78 -28.93 -3.87
CA ASN A 56 40.33 -28.77 -3.73
C ASN A 56 39.59 -30.10 -3.53
N ALA A 57 38.45 -30.04 -2.86
CA ALA A 57 37.44 -31.09 -2.79
C ALA A 57 36.23 -30.65 -3.62
N THR A 58 35.66 -31.58 -4.37
CA THR A 58 34.38 -31.40 -5.08
C THR A 58 33.40 -32.43 -4.55
N ILE A 59 32.28 -31.93 -4.03
CA ILE A 59 31.17 -32.68 -3.45
C ILE A 59 29.98 -32.49 -4.38
N SER A 60 29.48 -33.56 -4.98
CA SER A 60 28.30 -33.48 -5.86
C SER A 60 27.06 -33.05 -5.10
N TYR A 61 26.93 -33.54 -3.87
CA TYR A 61 25.74 -33.34 -3.05
C TYR A 61 26.07 -33.38 -1.56
N LEU A 62 25.55 -32.44 -0.79
CA LEU A 62 25.61 -32.37 0.66
C LEU A 62 24.23 -32.02 1.19
N GLU A 63 23.74 -32.78 2.17
CA GLU A 63 22.48 -32.51 2.86
C GLU A 63 22.74 -32.31 4.35
N LEU A 64 22.16 -31.25 4.89
CA LEU A 64 22.19 -30.88 6.29
C LEU A 64 20.77 -30.79 6.81
N GLU A 65 20.52 -31.32 8.00
CA GLU A 65 19.27 -31.18 8.72
C GLU A 65 19.51 -30.39 10.01
N HIS A 66 18.74 -29.32 10.18
CA HIS A 66 18.73 -28.51 11.39
C HIS A 66 17.77 -29.11 12.43
N GLU A 67 18.04 -28.88 13.72
CA GLU A 67 17.23 -29.38 14.84
C GLU A 67 15.74 -29.00 14.78
N ASN A 68 15.41 -27.91 14.09
CA ASN A 68 14.02 -27.48 13.86
C ASN A 68 13.35 -28.15 12.64
N GLY A 69 13.99 -29.13 12.01
CA GLY A 69 13.52 -29.84 10.82
C GLY A 69 13.78 -29.13 9.50
N THR A 70 14.55 -28.03 9.48
CA THR A 70 14.96 -27.36 8.22
C THR A 70 16.00 -28.22 7.50
N THR A 71 15.77 -28.52 6.23
CA THR A 71 16.72 -29.25 5.38
C THR A 71 17.44 -28.28 4.45
N ILE A 72 18.76 -28.40 4.37
CA ILE A 72 19.62 -27.62 3.47
C ILE A 72 20.33 -28.61 2.55
N THR A 73 20.07 -28.52 1.24
CA THR A 73 20.79 -29.30 0.23
C THR A 73 21.73 -28.38 -0.55
N ILE A 74 22.95 -28.84 -0.79
CA ILE A 74 23.99 -28.12 -1.51
C ILE A 74 24.52 -29.04 -2.61
N ASP A 75 24.33 -28.63 -3.86
CA ASP A 75 24.79 -29.32 -5.06
C ASP A 75 26.06 -28.66 -5.61
N GLU A 76 26.96 -29.47 -6.16
CA GLU A 76 28.18 -29.05 -6.86
C GLU A 76 29.10 -28.13 -6.01
N LEU A 77 29.31 -28.51 -4.75
CA LEU A 77 30.14 -27.75 -3.81
C LEU A 77 31.64 -28.01 -4.08
N THR A 78 32.39 -26.95 -4.36
CA THR A 78 33.86 -26.99 -4.45
C THR A 78 34.49 -26.18 -3.32
N LEU A 79 35.43 -26.82 -2.62
CA LEU A 79 36.10 -26.29 -1.44
C LEU A 79 37.62 -26.31 -1.67
N PRO A 80 38.35 -25.23 -1.38
CA PRO A 80 39.81 -25.23 -1.41
C PRO A 80 40.37 -26.09 -0.26
N ILE A 81 41.32 -26.96 -0.59
CA ILE A 81 42.04 -27.81 0.37
C ILE A 81 43.42 -27.22 0.60
N GLY A 82 43.71 -26.89 1.86
CA GLY A 82 45.02 -26.43 2.31
C GLY A 82 45.06 -24.98 2.77
N LYS A 83 46.06 -24.66 3.61
CA LYS A 83 46.30 -23.29 4.10
C LYS A 83 46.94 -22.45 3.00
N SER A 84 46.13 -21.82 2.14
CA SER A 84 46.57 -20.59 1.49
C SER A 84 46.82 -19.57 2.60
N ARG A 85 48.09 -19.35 2.97
CA ARG A 85 48.48 -18.36 4.00
C ARG A 85 48.54 -16.93 3.46
N THR A 86 48.40 -16.73 2.14
CA THR A 86 48.67 -15.44 1.48
C THR A 86 47.75 -15.12 0.30
N GLY A 87 46.71 -15.92 0.01
CA GLY A 87 45.85 -15.72 -1.16
C GLY A 87 44.38 -16.03 -0.89
N THR A 88 43.49 -15.38 -1.65
CA THR A 88 42.04 -15.48 -1.55
C THR A 88 41.54 -16.91 -1.65
N GLN A 89 40.69 -17.34 -0.71
CA GLN A 89 40.04 -18.64 -0.73
C GLN A 89 38.73 -18.53 -1.49
N VAL A 90 38.49 -19.42 -2.46
CA VAL A 90 37.27 -19.39 -3.27
C VAL A 90 36.48 -20.66 -3.04
N PHE A 91 35.25 -20.50 -2.57
CA PHE A 91 34.25 -21.54 -2.37
C PHE A 91 33.17 -21.37 -3.43
N THR A 92 32.72 -22.46 -4.05
CA THR A 92 31.67 -22.40 -5.06
C THR A 92 30.61 -23.46 -4.79
N ALA A 93 29.34 -23.13 -4.96
CA ALA A 93 28.23 -24.08 -4.98
C ALA A 93 27.38 -23.82 -6.23
N GLY A 94 26.96 -24.88 -6.91
CA GLY A 94 26.07 -24.75 -8.07
C GLY A 94 24.66 -24.38 -7.61
N LYS A 95 24.08 -25.19 -6.73
CA LYS A 95 22.72 -24.97 -6.23
C LYS A 95 22.63 -25.17 -4.74
N VAL A 96 21.97 -24.27 -4.04
CA VAL A 96 21.62 -24.40 -2.62
C VAL A 96 20.11 -24.35 -2.50
N THR A 97 19.50 -25.35 -1.86
CA THR A 97 18.05 -25.37 -1.59
C THR A 97 17.81 -25.49 -0.09
N ILE A 98 16.92 -24.65 0.44
CA ILE A 98 16.53 -24.68 1.84
C ILE A 98 15.03 -24.95 1.92
N ALA A 99 14.69 -26.08 2.54
CA ALA A 99 13.33 -26.48 2.85
C ALA A 99 13.09 -26.26 4.35
N VAL A 100 12.38 -25.19 4.69
CA VAL A 100 12.02 -24.89 6.09
C VAL A 100 10.84 -25.76 6.50
N SER A 101 10.97 -26.50 7.60
CA SER A 101 9.85 -27.26 8.16
C SER A 101 8.82 -26.30 8.77
N SER A 102 7.58 -26.36 8.28
CA SER A 102 6.44 -25.59 8.80
C SER A 102 6.01 -25.99 10.21
N ALA A 103 6.64 -27.02 10.81
CA ALA A 103 6.22 -27.62 12.06
C ALA A 103 6.59 -26.82 13.33
N SER A 104 7.47 -25.83 13.22
CA SER A 104 7.81 -24.95 14.35
C SER A 104 7.55 -23.50 13.96
N GLY A 105 6.53 -22.87 14.56
CA GLY A 105 6.27 -21.44 14.41
C GLY A 105 7.34 -20.54 15.05
N SER A 106 8.51 -21.09 15.39
CA SER A 106 9.67 -20.39 15.92
C SER A 106 10.61 -20.02 14.77
N GLU A 107 10.99 -18.75 14.69
CA GLU A 107 11.97 -18.29 13.71
C GLU A 107 13.29 -19.08 13.85
N PRO A 108 13.90 -19.56 12.76
CA PRO A 108 15.05 -20.47 12.83
C PRO A 108 16.26 -19.95 13.64
N LEU A 109 16.44 -18.63 13.74
CA LEU A 109 17.41 -17.94 14.60
C LEU A 109 16.90 -16.53 14.93
N ALA A 110 17.27 -15.99 16.10
CA ALA A 110 16.92 -14.62 16.48
C ALA A 110 17.64 -13.60 15.58
N LEU A 111 16.90 -12.64 15.01
CA LEU A 111 17.40 -11.65 14.04
C LEU A 111 18.70 -10.93 14.49
N ALA A 112 18.81 -10.54 15.75
CA ALA A 112 20.00 -9.89 16.29
C ALA A 112 21.25 -10.78 16.19
N GLN A 113 21.12 -12.07 16.50
CA GLN A 113 22.22 -13.04 16.43
C GLN A 113 22.68 -13.26 14.99
N LEU A 114 21.75 -13.22 14.03
CA LEU A 114 22.09 -13.33 12.61
C LEU A 114 22.91 -12.15 12.13
N ILE A 115 22.50 -10.93 12.51
CA ILE A 115 23.23 -9.71 12.13
C ILE A 115 24.63 -9.73 12.75
N ASP A 116 24.76 -10.10 14.03
CA ASP A 116 26.07 -10.26 14.66
C ASP A 116 26.98 -11.24 13.93
N GLN A 117 26.45 -12.42 13.58
CA GLN A 117 27.22 -13.42 12.85
C GLN A 117 27.72 -12.86 11.51
N ILE A 118 26.86 -12.13 10.79
CA ILE A 118 27.22 -11.49 9.53
C ILE A 118 28.33 -10.46 9.73
N LEU A 119 28.21 -9.59 10.74
CA LEU A 119 29.20 -8.55 11.04
C LEU A 119 30.56 -9.14 11.46
N LEU A 120 30.57 -10.35 12.03
CA LEU A 120 31.76 -11.07 12.47
C LEU A 120 32.41 -11.95 11.38
N LEU A 121 31.75 -12.16 10.23
CA LEU A 121 32.31 -12.98 9.16
C LEU A 121 33.75 -12.63 8.73
N PRO A 122 34.16 -11.35 8.64
CA PRO A 122 35.52 -10.97 8.25
C PRO A 122 36.60 -11.50 9.19
N ASP A 123 36.29 -11.62 10.48
CA ASP A 123 37.21 -12.17 11.48
C ASP A 123 37.31 -13.69 11.37
N SER A 124 36.17 -14.33 11.14
CA SER A 124 36.11 -15.79 11.01
C SER A 124 36.74 -16.27 9.70
N LEU A 125 36.56 -15.51 8.61
CA LEU A 125 36.83 -15.91 7.24
C LEU A 125 37.45 -14.77 6.41
N PRO A 126 38.61 -14.24 6.83
CA PRO A 126 39.27 -13.18 6.11
C PRO A 126 39.76 -13.68 4.74
N ASN A 127 39.69 -12.80 3.73
CA ASN A 127 40.16 -13.06 2.37
C ASN A 127 39.45 -14.26 1.72
N THR A 128 38.12 -14.33 1.88
CA THR A 128 37.28 -15.40 1.37
C THR A 128 36.32 -14.90 0.30
N VAL A 129 36.05 -15.71 -0.71
CA VAL A 129 35.01 -15.51 -1.71
C VAL A 129 34.12 -16.75 -1.72
N VAL A 130 32.81 -16.55 -1.63
CA VAL A 130 31.79 -17.60 -1.76
C VAL A 130 30.94 -17.24 -2.97
N ASN A 131 30.84 -18.15 -3.94
CA ASN A 131 29.96 -18.02 -5.09
C ASN A 131 28.89 -19.11 -5.05
N VAL A 132 27.63 -18.73 -5.26
CA VAL A 132 26.50 -19.64 -5.35
C VAL A 132 25.71 -19.28 -6.61
N THR A 133 25.68 -20.18 -7.60
CA THR A 133 25.02 -19.91 -8.87
C THR A 133 23.50 -19.78 -8.70
N GLN A 134 22.90 -20.64 -7.87
CA GLN A 134 21.48 -20.60 -7.58
C GLN A 134 21.19 -20.91 -6.11
N LEU A 135 20.38 -20.07 -5.47
CA LEU A 135 19.90 -20.27 -4.11
C LEU A 135 18.36 -20.22 -4.10
N SER A 136 17.73 -21.27 -3.59
CA SER A 136 16.27 -21.42 -3.54
C SER A 136 15.79 -21.69 -2.12
N ILE A 137 14.81 -20.92 -1.65
CA ILE A 137 14.28 -21.01 -0.29
C ILE A 137 12.78 -20.83 -0.40
N ALA A 138 11.99 -21.88 -0.22
CA ALA A 138 10.54 -21.73 -0.31
C ALA A 138 10.01 -20.90 0.90
N PRO A 139 9.04 -19.97 0.71
CA PRO A 139 8.33 -19.60 -0.52
C PRO A 139 8.93 -18.40 -1.27
N TYR A 140 10.19 -18.06 -1.02
CA TYR A 140 10.86 -16.89 -1.60
C TYR A 140 11.30 -17.11 -3.05
N PRO A 141 11.45 -16.04 -3.85
CA PRO A 141 12.04 -16.09 -5.17
C PRO A 141 13.45 -16.68 -5.16
N THR A 142 13.88 -17.23 -6.29
CA THR A 142 15.23 -17.79 -6.43
C THR A 142 16.24 -16.66 -6.57
N ILE A 143 17.34 -16.76 -5.82
CA ILE A 143 18.49 -15.86 -5.91
C ILE A 143 19.50 -16.47 -6.87
N HIS A 144 20.04 -15.67 -7.78
CA HIS A 144 21.00 -16.07 -8.80
C HIS A 144 22.34 -15.35 -8.60
N GLU A 145 23.42 -16.00 -9.01
CA GLU A 145 24.78 -15.45 -9.06
C GLU A 145 25.21 -14.74 -7.75
N LEU A 146 24.83 -15.35 -6.62
CA LEU A 146 25.18 -14.84 -5.30
C LEU A 146 26.69 -14.95 -5.11
N ARG A 147 27.34 -13.81 -4.93
CA ARG A 147 28.77 -13.72 -4.65
C ARG A 147 28.97 -12.89 -3.39
N TRP A 148 29.58 -13.51 -2.40
CA TRP A 148 30.10 -12.83 -1.22
C TRP A 148 31.62 -12.82 -1.26
N ALA A 149 32.22 -11.70 -0.87
CA ALA A 149 33.64 -11.61 -0.67
C ALA A 149 33.93 -10.85 0.61
N SER A 150 34.94 -11.29 1.36
CA SER A 150 35.41 -10.63 2.57
C SER A 150 36.90 -10.39 2.52
N THR A 151 37.31 -9.23 3.00
CA THR A 151 38.68 -8.92 3.42
C THR A 151 38.74 -8.88 4.95
N GLU A 152 39.78 -8.29 5.55
CA GLU A 152 39.89 -8.13 7.00
C GLU A 152 38.86 -7.14 7.59
N ASN A 153 38.43 -6.13 6.83
CA ASN A 153 37.59 -5.05 7.33
C ASN A 153 36.41 -4.71 6.41
N LYS A 154 36.21 -5.45 5.33
CA LYS A 154 35.16 -5.18 4.35
C LYS A 154 34.52 -6.47 3.88
N GLN A 155 33.21 -6.42 3.70
CA GLN A 155 32.42 -7.45 3.05
C GLN A 155 31.69 -6.86 1.87
N THR A 156 31.58 -7.63 0.80
CA THR A 156 30.77 -7.28 -0.37
C THR A 156 29.90 -8.46 -0.73
N LEU A 157 28.61 -8.20 -0.94
CA LEU A 157 27.63 -9.13 -1.46
C LEU A 157 27.14 -8.60 -2.80
N THR A 158 27.01 -9.47 -3.78
CA THR A 158 26.29 -9.20 -5.02
C THR A 158 25.39 -10.38 -5.34
N ALA A 159 24.18 -10.14 -5.83
CA ALA A 159 23.25 -11.19 -6.23
C ALA A 159 22.23 -10.63 -7.22
N SER A 160 21.49 -11.48 -7.92
CA SER A 160 20.32 -11.08 -8.69
C SER A 160 19.09 -11.88 -8.28
N VAL A 161 17.92 -11.24 -8.33
CA VAL A 161 16.62 -11.85 -8.07
C VAL A 161 15.68 -11.39 -9.17
N ASP A 162 15.20 -12.32 -10.00
CA ASP A 162 14.41 -12.01 -11.19
C ASP A 162 15.12 -10.99 -12.10
N SER A 163 14.58 -9.76 -12.20
CA SER A 163 15.14 -8.65 -12.96
C SER A 163 16.00 -7.68 -12.15
N VAL A 164 16.22 -7.95 -10.87
CA VAL A 164 16.79 -6.99 -9.92
C VAL A 164 18.17 -7.44 -9.48
N ASP A 165 19.18 -6.62 -9.77
CA ASP A 165 20.53 -6.75 -9.24
C ASP A 165 20.61 -6.10 -7.86
N LEU A 166 21.19 -6.82 -6.92
CA LEU A 166 21.40 -6.41 -5.53
C LEU A 166 22.90 -6.36 -5.26
N SER A 167 23.36 -5.30 -4.62
CA SER A 167 24.69 -5.26 -4.03
C SER A 167 24.64 -4.73 -2.61
N ALA A 168 25.54 -5.21 -1.76
CA ALA A 168 25.75 -4.64 -0.45
C ALA A 168 27.23 -4.63 -0.12
N GLU A 169 27.68 -3.55 0.49
CA GLU A 169 29.02 -3.38 1.00
C GLU A 169 28.95 -3.02 2.47
N ILE A 170 29.67 -3.75 3.32
CA ILE A 170 29.74 -3.49 4.76
C ILE A 170 31.21 -3.30 5.12
N ILE A 171 31.56 -2.12 5.64
CA ILE A 171 32.90 -1.76 6.07
C ILE A 171 32.89 -1.64 7.59
N ARG A 172 33.81 -2.33 8.26
CA ARG A 172 34.06 -2.13 9.69
C ARG A 172 34.91 -0.88 9.88
N THR A 173 34.36 0.12 10.53
CA THR A 173 35.07 1.37 10.85
C THR A 173 35.70 1.29 12.24
N GLU A 174 34.99 0.72 13.21
CA GLU A 174 35.47 0.42 14.56
C GLU A 174 34.97 -0.97 15.01
N GLN A 175 35.45 -1.46 16.16
CA GLN A 175 35.16 -2.83 16.61
C GLN A 175 33.65 -3.14 16.70
N ALA A 176 32.82 -2.15 17.05
CA ALA A 176 31.37 -2.28 17.18
C ALA A 176 30.58 -1.38 16.20
N ILE A 177 31.27 -0.72 15.24
CA ILE A 177 30.65 0.23 14.31
C ILE A 177 30.98 -0.20 12.88
N HIS A 178 29.95 -0.31 12.07
CA HIS A 178 30.03 -0.69 10.68
C HIS A 178 29.24 0.31 9.83
N GLU A 179 29.70 0.53 8.61
CA GLU A 179 29.01 1.31 7.59
C GLU A 179 28.57 0.35 6.48
N GLY A 180 27.28 0.34 6.18
CA GLY A 180 26.65 -0.48 5.16
C GLY A 180 26.14 0.39 4.01
N VAL A 181 26.44 0.04 2.78
CA VAL A 181 25.78 0.58 1.60
C VAL A 181 25.08 -0.57 0.91
N VAL A 182 23.76 -0.46 0.74
CA VAL A 182 22.94 -1.42 0.00
C VAL A 182 22.46 -0.74 -1.26
N SER A 183 22.77 -1.32 -2.41
CA SER A 183 22.32 -0.81 -3.69
C SER A 183 21.44 -1.81 -4.42
N VAL A 184 20.46 -1.26 -5.15
CA VAL A 184 19.49 -2.01 -5.93
C VAL A 184 19.40 -1.40 -7.31
N ARG A 185 19.39 -2.25 -8.33
CA ARG A 185 19.26 -1.84 -9.73
C ARG A 185 18.33 -2.79 -10.46
N ASP A 186 17.36 -2.24 -11.18
CA ASP A 186 16.60 -3.01 -12.17
C ASP A 186 17.45 -3.17 -13.44
N ALA A 187 17.71 -4.42 -13.83
CA ALA A 187 18.55 -4.77 -14.98
C ALA A 187 17.90 -4.43 -16.33
N PHE A 188 16.57 -4.31 -16.37
CA PHE A 188 15.81 -4.03 -17.60
C PHE A 188 15.32 -2.58 -17.68
N ALA A 189 15.28 -1.86 -16.56
CA ALA A 189 14.97 -0.45 -16.55
C ALA A 189 16.24 0.38 -16.81
N ASN A 190 16.17 1.37 -17.70
CA ASN A 190 17.24 2.37 -17.90
C ASN A 190 17.26 3.39 -16.75
N VAL A 191 17.24 2.93 -15.51
CA VAL A 191 17.17 3.78 -14.34
C VAL A 191 18.44 3.66 -13.51
N ALA A 192 18.81 4.75 -12.84
CA ALA A 192 19.99 4.81 -12.01
C ALA A 192 19.89 3.82 -10.83
N GLU A 193 21.03 3.24 -10.47
CA GLU A 193 21.17 2.44 -9.25
C GLU A 193 20.73 3.26 -8.04
N GLN A 194 19.84 2.68 -7.22
CA GLN A 194 19.37 3.27 -5.98
C GLN A 194 20.21 2.71 -4.85
N SER A 195 20.71 3.56 -3.96
CA SER A 195 21.55 3.12 -2.84
C SER A 195 21.07 3.70 -1.52
N VAL A 196 21.10 2.85 -0.50
CA VAL A 196 20.76 3.19 0.87
C VAL A 196 22.02 3.02 1.71
N THR A 197 22.44 4.10 2.37
CA THR A 197 23.57 4.07 3.28
C THR A 197 23.05 3.96 4.70
N ALA A 198 23.68 3.09 5.50
CA ALA A 198 23.31 2.80 6.87
C ALA A 198 24.55 2.72 7.76
N SER A 199 24.49 3.32 8.93
CA SER A 199 25.39 3.05 10.05
C SER A 199 24.80 1.93 10.90
N ILE A 200 25.61 0.93 11.22
CA ILE A 200 25.23 -0.22 12.03
C ILE A 200 26.12 -0.21 13.28
N ARG A 201 25.49 -0.13 14.45
CA ARG A 201 26.20 -0.09 15.72
C ARG A 201 25.72 -1.20 16.64
N GLN A 202 26.66 -2.00 17.10
CA GLN A 202 26.43 -2.99 18.16
C GLN A 202 26.53 -2.30 19.52
N THR A 203 25.58 -2.60 20.40
CA THR A 203 25.51 -2.11 21.78
C THR A 203 25.39 -3.29 22.74
N ASP A 204 25.45 -3.04 24.04
CA ASP A 204 25.28 -4.10 25.05
C ASP A 204 23.84 -4.65 25.07
N THR A 205 22.86 -3.90 24.56
CA THR A 205 21.43 -4.23 24.62
C THR A 205 20.85 -4.72 23.28
N GLY A 206 21.56 -4.53 22.17
CA GLY A 206 21.09 -4.90 20.85
C GLY A 206 21.92 -4.24 19.72
N ILE A 207 21.30 -4.12 18.55
CA ILE A 207 21.88 -3.55 17.35
C ILE A 207 21.01 -2.38 16.90
N SER A 208 21.60 -1.21 16.76
CA SER A 208 20.96 -0.02 16.20
C SER A 208 21.44 0.19 14.78
N LEU A 209 20.52 0.41 13.84
CA LEU A 209 20.82 0.78 12.46
C LEU A 209 20.17 2.13 12.17
N SER A 210 20.91 3.06 11.58
CA SER A 210 20.34 4.32 11.12
C SER A 210 20.87 4.66 9.74
N GLY A 211 20.05 5.22 8.87
CA GLY A 211 20.46 5.45 7.50
C GLY A 211 19.60 6.44 6.76
N ALA A 212 20.11 6.84 5.59
CA ALA A 212 19.44 7.75 4.70
C ALA A 212 19.69 7.40 3.23
N SER A 213 18.77 7.82 2.36
CA SER A 213 18.85 7.59 0.93
C SER A 213 18.05 8.63 0.15
N ALA A 214 18.55 9.00 -1.03
CA ALA A 214 17.74 9.67 -2.04
C ALA A 214 17.14 8.61 -2.96
N LEU A 215 15.82 8.57 -3.05
CA LEU A 215 15.04 7.59 -3.80
C LEU A 215 14.46 8.22 -5.05
N ASP A 216 14.64 7.56 -6.19
CA ASP A 216 13.92 7.84 -7.44
C ASP A 216 12.74 6.86 -7.57
N LEU A 217 11.51 7.36 -7.46
CA LEU A 217 10.33 6.49 -7.37
C LEU A 217 10.07 5.68 -8.64
N PRO A 218 10.22 6.21 -9.87
CA PRO A 218 10.17 5.40 -11.09
C PRO A 218 11.19 4.25 -11.11
N ALA A 219 12.39 4.45 -10.55
CA ALA A 219 13.40 3.40 -10.41
C ALA A 219 12.92 2.26 -9.50
N LEU A 220 12.19 2.63 -8.45
CA LEU A 220 11.65 1.71 -7.47
C LEU A 220 10.29 1.16 -7.89
N ALA A 221 9.63 1.72 -8.91
CA ALA A 221 8.26 1.36 -9.27
C ALA A 221 8.12 -0.11 -9.66
N SER A 222 9.04 -0.66 -10.47
CA SER A 222 9.01 -2.09 -10.82
C SER A 222 9.16 -3.01 -9.60
N ILE A 223 9.99 -2.60 -8.64
CA ILE A 223 10.26 -3.31 -7.39
C ILE A 223 9.10 -3.16 -6.40
N ALA A 224 8.58 -1.95 -6.24
CA ALA A 224 7.50 -1.60 -5.34
C ALA A 224 6.16 -2.17 -5.82
N THR A 225 5.86 -2.07 -7.11
CA THR A 225 4.63 -2.62 -7.70
C THR A 225 4.62 -4.14 -7.65
N SER A 226 5.74 -4.83 -7.97
CA SER A 226 5.78 -6.30 -7.85
C SER A 226 5.59 -6.77 -6.39
N ILE A 227 6.14 -6.04 -5.42
CA ILE A 227 5.95 -6.32 -3.99
C ILE A 227 4.51 -5.99 -3.56
N ALA A 228 4.01 -4.78 -3.85
CA ALA A 228 2.70 -4.32 -3.43
C ALA A 228 1.56 -5.13 -4.06
N VAL A 229 1.69 -5.53 -5.33
CA VAL A 229 0.74 -6.47 -5.99
C VAL A 229 0.80 -7.85 -5.34
N SER A 230 1.98 -8.36 -5.01
CA SER A 230 2.14 -9.66 -4.34
C SER A 230 1.53 -9.70 -2.93
N PHE A 231 1.28 -8.54 -2.33
CA PHE A 231 0.64 -8.39 -1.03
C PHE A 231 -0.78 -7.79 -1.11
N GLY A 232 -1.33 -7.58 -2.31
CA GLY A 232 -2.67 -7.02 -2.50
C GLY A 232 -2.83 -5.55 -2.07
N ILE A 233 -1.72 -4.82 -1.91
CA ILE A 233 -1.70 -3.43 -1.40
C ILE A 233 -2.06 -2.43 -2.51
N THR A 234 -1.71 -2.72 -3.76
CA THR A 234 -1.99 -1.83 -4.90
C THR A 234 -2.47 -2.62 -6.11
N PRO A 235 -3.45 -2.11 -6.89
CA PRO A 235 -3.83 -2.70 -8.17
C PRO A 235 -2.62 -2.80 -9.11
N ALA A 236 -2.53 -3.88 -9.88
CA ALA A 236 -1.44 -4.11 -10.83
C ALA A 236 -1.34 -3.07 -11.95
N SER A 237 -2.37 -2.22 -12.10
CA SER A 237 -2.48 -1.18 -13.13
C SER A 237 -1.93 0.19 -12.71
N VAL A 238 -1.42 0.36 -11.48
CA VAL A 238 -0.83 1.62 -11.02
C VAL A 238 0.62 1.75 -11.49
N GLU A 239 0.91 2.80 -12.23
CA GLU A 239 2.24 3.18 -12.71
C GLU A 239 2.71 4.44 -12.00
N VAL A 240 3.93 4.43 -11.46
CA VAL A 240 4.59 5.63 -10.95
C VAL A 240 5.36 6.28 -12.11
N ARG A 241 4.99 7.51 -12.47
CA ARG A 241 5.56 8.23 -13.62
C ARG A 241 6.78 9.06 -13.24
N THR A 242 6.68 9.79 -12.14
CA THR A 242 7.71 10.71 -11.67
C THR A 242 7.66 10.82 -10.16
N GLY A 243 8.76 11.29 -9.58
CA GLY A 243 8.84 11.63 -8.16
C GLY A 243 10.12 11.12 -7.54
N SER A 244 10.61 11.86 -6.56
CA SER A 244 11.76 11.51 -5.75
C SER A 244 11.48 11.81 -4.28
N ALA A 245 12.18 11.11 -3.40
CA ALA A 245 12.03 11.25 -1.97
C ALA A 245 13.37 11.10 -1.25
N GLU A 246 13.51 11.78 -0.13
CA GLU A 246 14.53 11.45 0.87
C GLU A 246 13.93 10.44 1.85
N LEU A 247 14.62 9.32 2.03
CA LEU A 247 14.33 8.32 3.05
C LEU A 247 15.31 8.53 4.20
N GLU A 248 14.80 8.61 5.41
CA GLU A 248 15.55 8.43 6.64
C GLU A 248 14.95 7.24 7.39
N PHE A 249 15.78 6.41 8.02
CA PHE A 249 15.27 5.30 8.82
C PHE A 249 16.16 5.01 10.02
N ASP A 250 15.51 4.51 11.07
CA ASP A 250 16.13 3.99 12.27
C ASP A 250 15.52 2.61 12.56
N ALA A 251 16.37 1.65 12.92
CA ALA A 251 15.95 0.32 13.34
C ALA A 251 16.67 -0.06 14.63
N GLU A 252 15.89 -0.57 15.59
CA GLU A 252 16.39 -1.08 16.85
C GLU A 252 16.08 -2.57 16.94
N ILE A 253 17.12 -3.36 17.14
CA ILE A 253 17.04 -4.82 17.13
C ILE A 253 17.60 -5.32 18.47
N PRO A 254 16.74 -5.57 19.48
CA PRO A 254 17.17 -5.98 20.80
C PRO A 254 17.72 -7.41 20.81
N TYR A 255 18.68 -7.70 21.70
CA TYR A 255 19.12 -9.08 21.95
C TYR A 255 18.12 -9.87 22.81
N ASP A 256 17.32 -9.17 23.62
CA ASP A 256 16.26 -9.77 24.42
C ASP A 256 15.10 -10.19 23.51
N ALA A 257 14.92 -11.49 23.33
CA ALA A 257 13.86 -12.06 22.50
C ALA A 257 12.43 -11.78 23.01
N SER A 258 12.28 -11.23 24.23
CA SER A 258 10.98 -10.73 24.72
C SER A 258 10.63 -9.33 24.19
N GLN A 259 11.60 -8.62 23.61
CA GLN A 259 11.40 -7.33 22.97
C GLN A 259 11.33 -7.49 21.46
N THR A 260 10.46 -6.72 20.80
CA THR A 260 10.30 -6.72 19.35
C THR A 260 11.27 -5.77 18.69
N ALA A 261 11.86 -6.18 17.57
CA ALA A 261 12.61 -5.23 16.74
C ALA A 261 11.64 -4.24 16.08
N SER A 262 12.01 -2.97 16.05
CA SER A 262 11.20 -1.88 15.49
C SER A 262 11.97 -1.16 14.40
N ILE A 263 11.30 -0.80 13.31
CA ILE A 263 11.84 0.04 12.26
C ILE A 263 10.94 1.25 12.12
N LYS A 264 11.54 2.44 12.15
CA LYS A 264 10.91 3.71 11.83
C LYS A 264 11.55 4.24 10.56
N ALA A 265 10.73 4.59 9.59
CA ALA A 265 11.16 5.17 8.33
C ALA A 265 10.35 6.43 8.05
N GLN A 266 11.00 7.47 7.57
CA GLN A 266 10.38 8.71 7.15
C GLN A 266 10.71 8.96 5.68
N PHE A 267 9.69 9.24 4.89
CA PHE A 267 9.80 9.58 3.47
C PHE A 267 9.40 11.03 3.27
N THR A 268 10.33 11.86 2.82
CA THR A 268 10.12 13.27 2.53
C THR A 268 10.17 13.48 1.02
N PRO A 269 9.05 13.83 0.36
CA PRO A 269 9.07 14.11 -1.08
C PRO A 269 10.01 15.27 -1.41
N SER A 270 10.93 15.04 -2.35
CA SER A 270 11.84 16.07 -2.86
C SER A 270 11.35 16.67 -4.18
N THR A 271 10.58 15.90 -4.94
CA THR A 271 9.86 16.35 -6.14
C THR A 271 8.43 15.82 -6.13
N PRO A 272 7.49 16.44 -6.86
CA PRO A 272 6.10 15.96 -6.92
C PRO A 272 6.00 14.50 -7.36
N TRP A 273 5.19 13.71 -6.66
CA TRP A 273 4.97 12.29 -7.00
C TRP A 273 3.78 12.18 -7.95
N GLN A 274 3.96 11.53 -9.09
CA GLN A 274 2.89 11.31 -10.05
C GLN A 274 2.58 9.83 -10.22
N PHE A 275 1.33 9.48 -9.95
CA PHE A 275 0.76 8.15 -10.12
C PHE A 275 -0.26 8.19 -11.25
N VAL A 276 -0.25 7.15 -12.08
CA VAL A 276 -1.17 7.02 -13.21
C VAL A 276 -1.75 5.62 -13.23
N TYR A 277 -3.05 5.49 -13.46
CA TYR A 277 -3.67 4.19 -13.71
C TYR A 277 -4.76 4.28 -14.76
N ALA A 278 -4.92 3.21 -15.53
CA ALA A 278 -6.03 3.07 -16.47
C ALA A 278 -7.26 2.60 -15.71
N SER A 279 -8.28 3.46 -15.62
CA SER A 279 -9.53 3.15 -14.89
C SER A 279 -10.50 2.34 -15.74
N ARG A 280 -10.59 2.63 -17.04
CA ARG A 280 -11.34 1.90 -18.07
C ARG A 280 -10.62 2.09 -19.42
N PRO A 281 -10.91 1.29 -20.48
CA PRO A 281 -10.30 1.49 -21.79
C PRO A 281 -10.44 2.94 -22.28
N GLY A 282 -9.31 3.62 -22.50
CA GLY A 282 -9.26 5.01 -22.97
C GLY A 282 -9.40 6.09 -21.88
N VAL A 283 -9.63 5.71 -20.61
CA VAL A 283 -9.73 6.66 -19.48
C VAL A 283 -8.58 6.46 -18.52
N VAL A 284 -7.70 7.46 -18.46
CA VAL A 284 -6.53 7.48 -17.58
C VAL A 284 -6.81 8.42 -16.42
N THR A 285 -6.54 7.94 -15.21
CA THR A 285 -6.52 8.76 -14.00
C THR A 285 -5.07 9.11 -13.66
N SER A 286 -4.79 10.38 -13.41
CA SER A 286 -3.50 10.86 -12.93
C SER A 286 -3.70 11.50 -11.55
N ILE A 287 -2.88 11.12 -10.58
CA ILE A 287 -2.82 11.70 -9.25
C ILE A 287 -1.41 12.26 -9.07
N SER A 288 -1.31 13.57 -8.89
CA SER A 288 -0.05 14.27 -8.67
C SER A 288 -0.02 14.86 -7.26
N MET A 289 0.89 14.41 -6.42
CA MET A 289 1.12 15.02 -5.11
C MET A 289 2.08 16.19 -5.25
N GLU A 290 1.54 17.41 -5.14
CA GLU A 290 2.30 18.66 -5.35
C GLU A 290 3.19 18.99 -4.15
N SER A 291 2.68 18.73 -2.96
CA SER A 291 3.38 18.90 -1.69
C SER A 291 2.79 17.97 -0.65
N SER A 292 3.60 17.56 0.32
CA SER A 292 3.09 16.85 1.49
C SER A 292 4.00 17.05 2.68
N SER A 293 3.47 16.76 3.87
CA SER A 293 4.31 16.43 5.01
C SER A 293 5.09 15.14 4.72
N PRO A 294 6.18 14.90 5.45
CA PRO A 294 6.80 13.58 5.47
C PRO A 294 5.77 12.49 5.79
N VAL A 295 5.98 11.32 5.21
CA VAL A 295 5.23 10.11 5.51
C VAL A 295 6.05 9.28 6.49
N GLU A 296 5.47 8.98 7.64
CA GLU A 296 6.12 8.20 8.69
C GLU A 296 5.58 6.78 8.65
N PHE A 297 6.48 5.80 8.55
CA PHE A 297 6.17 4.39 8.63
C PHE A 297 6.85 3.78 9.85
N GLU A 298 6.09 3.02 10.61
CA GLU A 298 6.60 2.21 11.71
C GLU A 298 6.22 0.76 11.46
N THR A 299 7.12 -0.17 11.76
CA THR A 299 6.83 -1.60 11.68
C THR A 299 7.59 -2.38 12.73
N THR A 300 6.96 -3.45 13.22
CA THR A 300 7.52 -4.34 14.23
C THR A 300 7.70 -5.75 13.70
N PHE A 301 8.74 -6.40 14.21
CA PHE A 301 9.09 -7.77 13.85
C PHE A 301 9.01 -8.67 15.11
N PRO A 302 8.48 -9.91 15.02
CA PRO A 302 8.11 -10.70 13.83
C PRO A 302 6.69 -10.52 13.29
N GLN A 303 5.86 -9.74 13.96
CA GLN A 303 4.42 -9.63 13.67
C GLN A 303 4.11 -9.03 12.28
N LEU A 304 5.07 -8.31 11.67
CA LEU A 304 4.91 -7.59 10.39
C LEU A 304 3.74 -6.59 10.43
N GLU A 305 3.37 -6.17 11.63
CA GLU A 305 2.46 -5.05 11.81
C GLU A 305 3.21 -3.78 11.38
N TRP A 306 2.52 -2.95 10.60
CA TRP A 306 2.95 -1.66 10.11
C TRP A 306 1.85 -0.62 10.34
N SER A 307 2.28 0.61 10.59
CA SER A 307 1.46 1.80 10.57
C SER A 307 2.12 2.86 9.70
N GLY A 308 1.36 3.56 8.87
CA GLY A 308 1.80 4.66 8.04
C GLY A 308 0.98 5.90 8.35
N ASN A 309 1.63 7.03 8.63
CA ASN A 309 0.97 8.29 8.95
C ASN A 309 1.48 9.43 8.07
N GLN A 310 0.57 10.28 7.62
CA GLN A 310 0.89 11.51 6.91
C GLN A 310 -0.08 12.61 7.37
N GLN A 311 0.46 13.72 7.85
CA GLN A 311 -0.33 14.80 8.43
C GLN A 311 -1.10 15.59 7.39
N GLN A 312 -0.46 15.88 6.25
CA GLN A 312 -1.07 16.68 5.18
C GLN A 312 -0.48 16.34 3.82
N ALA A 313 -1.31 16.37 2.78
CA ALA A 313 -0.88 16.33 1.39
C ALA A 313 -1.79 17.17 0.51
N LEU A 314 -1.22 17.82 -0.50
CA LEU A 314 -1.98 18.48 -1.56
C LEU A 314 -1.79 17.70 -2.85
N LEU A 315 -2.91 17.21 -3.39
CA LEU A 315 -2.97 16.44 -4.61
C LEU A 315 -3.68 17.21 -5.71
N ARG A 316 -3.29 16.95 -6.96
CA ARG A 316 -4.09 17.22 -8.15
C ARG A 316 -4.52 15.91 -8.78
N VAL A 317 -5.83 15.75 -8.95
CA VAL A 317 -6.43 14.58 -9.57
C VAL A 317 -7.01 14.97 -10.92
N SER A 318 -6.65 14.21 -11.96
CA SER A 318 -7.22 14.32 -13.30
C SER A 318 -7.81 12.98 -13.69
N HIS A 319 -9.07 12.97 -14.12
CA HIS A 319 -9.82 11.79 -14.51
C HIS A 319 -10.73 12.09 -15.72
N GLY A 320 -10.41 11.50 -16.88
CA GLY A 320 -11.21 11.70 -18.10
C GLY A 320 -11.25 13.17 -18.54
N LEU A 321 -12.45 13.78 -18.54
CA LEU A 321 -12.65 15.19 -18.87
C LEU A 321 -12.38 16.15 -17.71
N TRP A 322 -12.27 15.62 -16.48
CA TRP A 322 -12.02 16.42 -15.30
C TRP A 322 -10.53 16.51 -15.09
N SER A 323 -9.98 17.72 -15.11
CA SER A 323 -8.55 17.96 -14.96
C SER A 323 -8.27 18.82 -13.74
N ASP A 324 -7.14 18.54 -13.10
CA ASP A 324 -6.55 19.40 -12.05
C ASP A 324 -7.48 19.65 -10.86
N ILE A 325 -8.26 18.65 -10.45
CA ILE A 325 -9.10 18.70 -9.26
C ILE A 325 -8.16 18.80 -8.04
N PRO A 326 -8.17 19.91 -7.28
CA PRO A 326 -7.36 20.02 -6.09
C PRO A 326 -8.00 19.22 -4.95
N VAL A 327 -7.21 18.34 -4.34
CA VAL A 327 -7.61 17.52 -3.19
C VAL A 327 -6.60 17.76 -2.08
N SER A 328 -7.06 18.27 -0.94
CA SER A 328 -6.27 18.31 0.29
C SER A 328 -6.58 17.05 1.08
N LEU A 329 -5.54 16.34 1.49
CA LEU A 329 -5.61 15.24 2.43
C LEU A 329 -5.04 15.69 3.76
N SER A 330 -5.66 15.27 4.86
CA SER A 330 -5.08 15.41 6.19
C SER A 330 -5.35 14.19 7.06
N ASN A 331 -4.54 14.02 8.11
CA ASN A 331 -4.66 12.91 9.06
C ASN A 331 -4.71 11.52 8.41
N LEU A 332 -3.95 11.31 7.33
CA LEU A 332 -3.84 10.00 6.72
C LEU A 332 -3.17 9.05 7.72
N SER A 333 -3.88 7.98 8.09
CA SER A 333 -3.39 6.94 8.98
C SER A 333 -3.80 5.59 8.42
N CYS A 334 -2.81 4.76 8.13
CA CYS A 334 -3.00 3.40 7.63
C CYS A 334 -2.36 2.44 8.61
N GLU A 335 -3.00 1.31 8.86
CA GLU A 335 -2.46 0.25 9.73
C GLU A 335 -2.51 -1.10 9.02
N THR A 336 -2.01 -2.14 9.68
CA THR A 336 -1.99 -3.50 9.11
C THR A 336 -3.40 -4.00 8.90
N GLY A 337 -3.73 -4.16 7.61
CA GLY A 337 -5.07 -4.52 7.17
C GLY A 337 -5.41 -3.71 5.91
N PRO A 338 -6.64 -3.85 5.41
CA PRO A 338 -7.07 -3.14 4.22
C PRO A 338 -7.51 -1.70 4.48
N ALA A 339 -7.40 -1.18 5.71
CA ALA A 339 -8.06 0.06 6.12
C ALA A 339 -7.07 1.24 6.28
N CYS A 340 -7.41 2.37 5.67
CA CYS A 340 -6.77 3.67 5.88
C CYS A 340 -7.81 4.72 6.22
N PHE A 341 -7.61 5.47 7.30
CA PHE A 341 -8.39 6.65 7.63
C PHE A 341 -7.76 7.90 7.00
N MET A 342 -8.58 8.84 6.52
CA MET A 342 -8.14 10.16 6.07
C MET A 342 -9.27 11.19 6.09
N ASP A 343 -8.90 12.45 6.26
CA ASP A 343 -9.76 13.60 6.01
C ASP A 343 -9.46 14.14 4.61
N ILE A 344 -10.51 14.37 3.82
CA ILE A 344 -10.43 14.93 2.47
C ILE A 344 -11.16 16.26 2.39
N ASP A 345 -10.55 17.22 1.72
CA ASP A 345 -11.18 18.46 1.29
C ASP A 345 -10.93 18.68 -0.21
N VAL A 346 -12.01 18.85 -0.95
CA VAL A 346 -12.00 19.13 -2.39
C VAL A 346 -12.70 20.45 -2.61
N ALA A 347 -12.09 21.36 -3.37
CA ALA A 347 -12.72 22.64 -3.70
C ALA A 347 -12.40 23.03 -5.14
N VAL A 348 -13.38 22.86 -6.02
CA VAL A 348 -13.28 23.21 -7.44
C VAL A 348 -14.01 24.53 -7.66
N GLY A 349 -13.40 25.41 -8.46
CA GLY A 349 -14.06 26.62 -8.97
C GLY A 349 -15.09 26.28 -10.05
N ALA A 350 -15.26 27.18 -11.01
CA ALA A 350 -16.21 26.98 -12.10
C ALA A 350 -15.91 25.67 -12.86
N THR A 351 -16.90 24.78 -12.97
CA THR A 351 -16.73 23.45 -13.56
C THR A 351 -17.97 23.02 -14.32
N ASP A 352 -17.77 22.37 -15.47
CA ASP A 352 -18.83 21.79 -16.28
C ASP A 352 -19.05 20.34 -15.85
N LEU A 353 -20.25 20.06 -15.33
CA LEU A 353 -20.75 18.71 -15.11
C LEU A 353 -21.44 18.23 -16.39
N ALA A 354 -21.68 16.92 -16.49
CA ALA A 354 -22.32 16.32 -17.67
C ALA A 354 -23.71 16.91 -18.00
N PHE A 355 -24.38 17.53 -17.02
CA PHE A 355 -25.76 18.02 -17.14
C PHE A 355 -25.94 19.51 -16.81
N ALA A 356 -24.92 20.19 -16.26
CA ALA A 356 -24.99 21.57 -15.80
C ALA A 356 -23.60 22.15 -15.51
N THR A 357 -23.49 23.47 -15.43
CA THR A 357 -22.27 24.17 -14.99
C THR A 357 -22.45 24.66 -13.56
N ALA A 358 -21.47 24.45 -12.69
CA ALA A 358 -21.46 25.00 -11.33
C ALA A 358 -20.37 26.07 -11.19
N SER A 359 -20.63 27.16 -10.46
CA SER A 359 -19.60 28.16 -10.15
C SER A 359 -18.57 27.66 -9.12
N ARG A 360 -19.01 26.76 -8.23
CA ARG A 360 -18.19 26.16 -7.19
C ARG A 360 -18.78 24.83 -6.74
N LEU A 361 -17.89 23.87 -6.50
CA LEU A 361 -18.18 22.61 -5.83
C LEU A 361 -17.16 22.40 -4.71
N ALA A 362 -17.62 22.15 -3.49
CA ALA A 362 -16.74 21.84 -2.37
C ALA A 362 -17.23 20.61 -1.60
N LEU A 363 -16.33 19.69 -1.26
CA LEU A 363 -16.60 18.49 -0.49
C LEU A 363 -15.60 18.44 0.67
N SER A 364 -16.09 18.18 1.89
CA SER A 364 -15.26 17.91 3.06
C SER A 364 -15.75 16.62 3.72
N ALA A 365 -14.86 15.65 3.95
CA ALA A 365 -15.25 14.36 4.51
C ALA A 365 -14.11 13.67 5.24
N ALA A 366 -14.41 13.11 6.42
CA ALA A 366 -13.59 12.07 7.05
C ALA A 366 -14.02 10.71 6.50
N GLN A 367 -13.09 9.85 6.12
CA GLN A 367 -13.39 8.57 5.48
C GLN A 367 -12.40 7.45 5.83
N ASP A 368 -12.91 6.22 5.90
CA ASP A 368 -12.11 5.00 5.91
C ASP A 368 -12.12 4.37 4.51
N ILE A 369 -10.96 4.05 3.98
CA ILE A 369 -10.79 3.33 2.73
C ILE A 369 -10.43 1.89 3.03
N VAL A 370 -11.23 0.94 2.55
CA VAL A 370 -11.06 -0.50 2.73
C VAL A 370 -10.82 -1.18 1.39
N PHE A 371 -9.61 -1.70 1.18
CA PHE A 371 -9.25 -2.49 -0.01
C PHE A 371 -9.77 -3.93 0.11
N ARG A 372 -10.42 -4.44 -0.93
CA ARG A 372 -10.94 -5.82 -0.99
C ARG A 372 -10.49 -6.51 -2.28
N ASP A 373 -10.55 -7.83 -2.29
CA ASP A 373 -10.22 -8.62 -3.49
C ASP A 373 -11.12 -8.28 -4.69
N ASP A 374 -12.34 -7.84 -4.42
CA ASP A 374 -13.40 -7.53 -5.40
C ASP A 374 -13.65 -6.03 -5.62
N GLY A 375 -12.89 -5.15 -4.97
CA GLY A 375 -13.03 -3.70 -5.16
C GLY A 375 -12.53 -2.83 -4.00
N LEU A 376 -13.03 -1.61 -3.96
CA LEU A 376 -12.68 -0.59 -2.97
C LEU A 376 -13.95 -0.11 -2.27
N TRP A 377 -13.94 -0.12 -0.94
CA TRP A 377 -15.02 0.44 -0.14
C TRP A 377 -14.54 1.72 0.53
N VAL A 378 -15.35 2.77 0.46
CA VAL A 378 -15.09 4.05 1.13
C VAL A 378 -16.23 4.30 2.11
N HIS A 379 -15.94 4.20 3.40
CA HIS A 379 -16.89 4.52 4.46
C HIS A 379 -16.73 5.99 4.83
N VAL A 380 -17.73 6.80 4.51
CA VAL A 380 -17.75 8.23 4.80
C VAL A 380 -18.38 8.44 6.18
N HIS A 381 -17.67 9.14 7.07
CA HIS A 381 -18.12 9.38 8.43
C HIS A 381 -19.24 10.43 8.50
N PRO A 382 -20.11 10.36 9.53
CA PRO A 382 -21.08 11.42 9.80
C PRO A 382 -20.42 12.80 9.87
N GLY A 383 -21.10 13.81 9.32
CA GLY A 383 -20.61 15.18 9.29
C GLY A 383 -19.92 15.59 8.01
N ALA A 384 -19.74 14.70 7.02
CA ALA A 384 -19.30 15.09 5.68
C ALA A 384 -20.24 16.13 5.06
N GLU A 385 -19.68 17.11 4.36
CA GLU A 385 -20.40 18.24 3.78
C GLU A 385 -20.09 18.36 2.28
N LEU A 386 -21.13 18.60 1.48
CA LEU A 386 -21.02 18.93 0.06
C LEU A 386 -21.76 20.25 -0.19
N VAL A 387 -21.05 21.23 -0.76
CA VAL A 387 -21.59 22.54 -1.12
C VAL A 387 -21.50 22.73 -2.62
N VAL A 388 -22.64 23.00 -3.25
CA VAL A 388 -22.75 23.36 -4.67
C VAL A 388 -23.29 24.79 -4.77
N THR A 389 -22.62 25.66 -5.54
CA THR A 389 -23.01 27.07 -5.70
C THR A 389 -23.22 27.39 -7.18
N GLU A 390 -24.32 28.09 -7.47
CA GLU A 390 -24.74 28.54 -8.81
C GLU A 390 -24.63 27.42 -9.85
N LEU A 391 -25.42 26.37 -9.67
CA LEU A 391 -25.57 25.31 -10.66
C LEU A 391 -26.58 25.77 -11.71
N SER A 392 -26.20 25.75 -12.99
CA SER A 392 -27.01 26.21 -14.11
C SER A 392 -27.00 25.18 -15.24
N GLY A 393 -28.18 24.69 -15.62
CA GLY A 393 -28.41 23.77 -16.72
C GLY A 393 -29.62 24.20 -17.56
N PRO A 394 -29.96 23.45 -18.62
CA PRO A 394 -31.05 23.82 -19.54
C PRO A 394 -32.42 23.95 -18.86
N ASP A 395 -32.69 23.09 -17.88
CA ASP A 395 -33.99 22.93 -17.24
C ASP A 395 -33.96 23.21 -15.73
N VAL A 396 -32.81 23.62 -15.18
CA VAL A 396 -32.64 23.85 -13.75
C VAL A 396 -31.58 24.92 -13.48
N ALA A 397 -31.89 25.84 -12.58
CA ALA A 397 -30.93 26.74 -11.96
C ALA A 397 -31.02 26.62 -10.44
N LEU A 398 -29.91 26.56 -9.75
CA LEU A 398 -29.85 26.41 -8.30
C LEU A 398 -28.81 27.38 -7.75
N GLY A 399 -29.25 28.28 -6.87
CA GLY A 399 -28.37 29.27 -6.24
C GLY A 399 -27.34 28.61 -5.32
N ARG A 400 -27.79 27.79 -4.37
CA ARG A 400 -26.90 27.05 -3.47
C ARG A 400 -27.57 25.79 -2.94
N LEU A 401 -26.78 24.73 -2.80
CA LEU A 401 -27.16 23.48 -2.14
C LEU A 401 -26.08 23.12 -1.14
N ASP A 402 -26.45 23.04 0.14
CA ASP A 402 -25.60 22.54 1.21
C ASP A 402 -26.12 21.16 1.63
N VAL A 403 -25.33 20.11 1.45
CA VAL A 403 -25.65 18.74 1.86
C VAL A 403 -24.76 18.35 3.02
N ARG A 404 -25.36 17.78 4.06
CA ARG A 404 -24.65 17.25 5.22
C ARG A 404 -25.05 15.81 5.48
N LEU A 405 -24.05 14.95 5.60
CA LEU A 405 -24.24 13.56 5.94
C LEU A 405 -24.53 13.42 7.44
N ILE A 406 -25.69 12.88 7.81
CA ILE A 406 -26.12 12.76 9.22
C ILE A 406 -25.68 11.43 9.83
N SER A 407 -25.68 10.38 9.03
CA SER A 407 -25.24 9.03 9.38
C SER A 407 -24.18 8.57 8.42
N GLY A 408 -23.28 7.68 8.83
CA GLY A 408 -22.24 7.17 7.93
C GLY A 408 -22.80 6.64 6.60
N ALA A 409 -21.99 6.76 5.55
CA ALA A 409 -22.30 6.30 4.21
C ALA A 409 -21.23 5.31 3.73
N THR A 410 -21.59 4.48 2.76
CA THR A 410 -20.64 3.58 2.09
C THR A 410 -20.73 3.80 0.59
N LEU A 411 -19.58 4.11 -0.02
CA LEU A 411 -19.38 4.08 -1.46
C LEU A 411 -18.59 2.82 -1.81
N GLU A 412 -19.22 1.92 -2.53
CA GLU A 412 -18.61 0.71 -3.08
C GLU A 412 -18.18 0.97 -4.52
N LEU A 413 -16.93 0.69 -4.84
CA LEU A 413 -16.34 0.80 -6.17
C LEU A 413 -15.88 -0.59 -6.59
N ALA A 414 -16.59 -1.19 -7.55
CA ALA A 414 -16.27 -2.51 -8.11
C ALA A 414 -16.05 -2.41 -9.62
N ASP A 415 -15.51 -3.47 -10.23
CA ASP A 415 -15.30 -3.55 -11.68
C ASP A 415 -16.61 -3.37 -12.48
N THR A 416 -17.75 -3.70 -11.87
CA THR A 416 -19.08 -3.62 -12.48
C THR A 416 -19.74 -2.25 -12.37
N GLY A 417 -19.16 -1.31 -11.61
CA GLY A 417 -19.71 0.02 -11.37
C GLY A 417 -19.57 0.47 -9.92
N TRP A 418 -20.24 1.56 -9.56
CA TRP A 418 -20.25 2.08 -8.19
C TRP A 418 -21.65 2.07 -7.57
N GLN A 419 -21.68 1.96 -6.23
CA GLN A 419 -22.89 2.09 -5.44
C GLN A 419 -22.64 2.96 -4.21
N PHE A 420 -23.46 3.98 -4.00
CA PHE A 420 -23.49 4.79 -2.81
C PHE A 420 -24.71 4.43 -1.96
N SER A 421 -24.50 4.26 -0.65
CA SER A 421 -25.58 4.03 0.32
C SER A 421 -25.39 4.87 1.57
N ALA A 422 -26.47 5.48 2.05
CA ALA A 422 -26.48 6.28 3.28
C ALA A 422 -27.81 6.15 4.00
N ALA A 423 -27.79 6.02 5.33
CA ALA A 423 -29.04 5.91 6.09
C ALA A 423 -29.80 7.25 6.15
N SER A 424 -29.08 8.38 6.20
CA SER A 424 -29.64 9.73 6.27
C SER A 424 -28.67 10.83 5.87
N LEU A 425 -29.18 11.83 5.15
CA LEU A 425 -28.50 13.10 4.84
C LEU A 425 -29.52 14.24 4.90
N ASP A 426 -29.06 15.42 5.28
CA ASP A 426 -29.84 16.66 5.21
C ASP A 426 -29.30 17.53 4.08
N ALA A 427 -30.18 18.20 3.36
CA ALA A 427 -29.87 19.10 2.28
C ALA A 427 -30.64 20.41 2.47
N ASP A 428 -29.96 21.55 2.42
CA ASP A 428 -30.58 22.86 2.36
C ASP A 428 -30.51 23.38 0.93
N ILE A 429 -31.67 23.48 0.29
CA ILE A 429 -31.81 23.97 -1.08
C ILE A 429 -32.15 25.46 -1.02
N GLN A 430 -31.30 26.28 -1.61
CA GLN A 430 -31.50 27.72 -1.69
C GLN A 430 -31.64 28.16 -3.15
N SER A 431 -32.80 28.76 -3.45
CA SER A 431 -33.10 29.34 -4.77
C SER A 431 -33.02 28.35 -5.93
N LEU A 432 -33.67 27.18 -5.81
CA LEU A 432 -33.91 26.26 -6.91
C LEU A 432 -34.99 26.83 -7.85
N SER A 433 -34.63 27.10 -9.09
CA SER A 433 -35.51 27.58 -10.14
C SER A 433 -35.63 26.52 -11.24
N LEU A 434 -36.88 26.20 -11.58
CA LEU A 434 -37.26 25.30 -12.67
C LEU A 434 -37.86 26.06 -13.86
N ASP A 435 -38.16 27.35 -13.66
CA ASP A 435 -38.73 28.28 -14.61
C ASP A 435 -38.35 29.71 -14.15
N GLU A 436 -38.23 30.67 -15.08
CA GLU A 436 -37.72 32.03 -14.85
C GLU A 436 -38.44 32.78 -13.73
N ASN A 437 -39.67 32.38 -13.40
CA ASN A 437 -40.50 33.07 -12.42
C ASN A 437 -40.62 32.34 -11.08
N LEU A 438 -40.10 31.12 -10.94
CA LEU A 438 -40.27 30.30 -9.75
C LEU A 438 -38.91 30.01 -9.10
N ALA A 439 -38.78 30.32 -7.80
CA ALA A 439 -37.63 29.97 -6.99
C ALA A 439 -38.06 29.28 -5.70
N ILE A 440 -37.46 28.14 -5.37
CA ILE A 440 -37.80 27.29 -4.23
C ILE A 440 -36.65 27.31 -3.24
N THR A 441 -36.97 27.47 -1.96
CA THR A 441 -36.05 27.25 -0.84
C THR A 441 -36.66 26.21 0.08
N ALA A 442 -35.93 25.14 0.37
CA ALA A 442 -36.45 24.07 1.20
C ALA A 442 -35.32 23.27 1.87
N PRO A 443 -35.40 23.04 3.19
CA PRO A 443 -34.65 21.97 3.82
C PRO A 443 -35.29 20.62 3.45
N VAL A 444 -34.45 19.67 3.10
CA VAL A 444 -34.83 18.32 2.66
C VAL A 444 -33.98 17.31 3.42
N SER A 445 -34.61 16.41 4.17
CA SER A 445 -33.93 15.24 4.73
C SER A 445 -34.20 14.03 3.84
N LEU A 446 -33.15 13.37 3.39
CA LEU A 446 -33.25 12.08 2.69
C LEU A 446 -32.89 10.95 3.66
N ARG A 447 -33.57 9.82 3.53
CA ARG A 447 -33.35 8.60 4.32
C ARG A 447 -33.30 7.37 3.43
N ASN A 448 -32.59 6.34 3.87
CA ASN A 448 -32.42 5.08 3.12
C ASN A 448 -31.96 5.33 1.68
N ILE A 449 -30.97 6.20 1.51
CA ILE A 449 -30.46 6.58 0.20
C ILE A 449 -29.65 5.42 -0.35
N VAL A 450 -29.98 5.02 -1.58
CA VAL A 450 -29.18 4.11 -2.40
C VAL A 450 -29.09 4.70 -3.80
N VAL A 451 -27.89 4.83 -4.33
CA VAL A 451 -27.61 5.23 -5.72
C VAL A 451 -26.66 4.20 -6.30
N SER A 452 -27.00 3.59 -7.43
CA SER A 452 -26.24 2.50 -8.04
C SER A 452 -26.09 2.73 -9.54
N GLU A 453 -24.84 2.78 -10.03
CA GLU A 453 -24.53 2.83 -11.47
C GLU A 453 -24.88 1.49 -12.13
N SER A 454 -24.51 0.38 -11.47
CA SER A 454 -24.69 -0.98 -11.99
C SER A 454 -26.16 -1.35 -12.14
N ASP A 455 -26.99 -0.96 -11.17
CA ASP A 455 -28.44 -1.20 -11.23
C ASP A 455 -29.21 -0.06 -11.94
N GLN A 456 -28.51 1.01 -12.33
CA GLN A 456 -29.10 2.27 -12.82
C GLN A 456 -30.26 2.72 -11.93
N ALA A 457 -30.03 2.70 -10.62
CA ALA A 457 -31.08 2.88 -9.62
C ALA A 457 -30.76 4.03 -8.67
N LEU A 458 -31.81 4.77 -8.28
CA LEU A 458 -31.79 5.66 -7.13
C LEU A 458 -33.01 5.33 -6.28
N SER A 459 -32.87 5.32 -4.96
CA SER A 459 -34.01 5.26 -4.05
C SER A 459 -33.71 6.06 -2.79
N ALA A 460 -34.71 6.79 -2.32
CA ALA A 460 -34.65 7.53 -1.06
C ALA A 460 -36.06 7.82 -0.54
N THR A 461 -36.22 7.85 0.78
CA THR A 461 -37.36 8.48 1.42
C THR A 461 -37.03 9.95 1.65
N VAL A 462 -37.83 10.84 1.08
CA VAL A 462 -37.70 12.30 1.17
C VAL A 462 -38.61 12.81 2.28
N VAL A 463 -38.10 13.75 3.09
CA VAL A 463 -38.87 14.53 4.06
C VAL A 463 -38.54 16.00 3.85
N VAL A 464 -39.57 16.83 3.71
CA VAL A 464 -39.48 18.29 3.58
C VAL A 464 -40.31 18.88 4.72
N ASP A 465 -39.70 19.70 5.57
CA ASP A 465 -40.33 20.22 6.77
C ASP A 465 -40.92 21.63 6.56
N SER A 466 -42.20 21.81 6.88
CA SER A 466 -42.88 23.12 6.97
C SER A 466 -42.80 23.61 8.41
N PRO A 467 -42.06 24.69 8.70
CA PRO A 467 -42.36 25.98 8.08
C PRO A 467 -41.24 26.60 7.24
N SER A 468 -40.09 25.96 7.12
CA SER A 468 -38.89 26.55 6.52
C SER A 468 -38.88 26.52 4.98
N SER A 469 -39.78 25.74 4.37
CA SER A 469 -39.92 25.65 2.92
C SER A 469 -40.79 26.77 2.35
N GLN A 470 -40.29 27.44 1.31
CA GLN A 470 -40.98 28.54 0.62
C GLN A 470 -40.74 28.49 -0.88
N ALA A 471 -41.73 28.95 -1.64
CA ALA A 471 -41.61 29.22 -3.06
C ALA A 471 -41.88 30.71 -3.32
N THR A 472 -40.99 31.33 -4.08
CA THR A 472 -41.14 32.69 -4.58
C THR A 472 -41.61 32.61 -6.04
N TRP A 473 -42.78 33.18 -6.34
CA TRP A 473 -43.31 33.28 -7.69
C TRP A 473 -43.51 34.76 -8.07
N GLY A 474 -42.61 35.30 -8.89
CA GLY A 474 -42.51 36.75 -9.11
C GLY A 474 -42.30 37.49 -7.78
N ASP A 475 -43.18 38.44 -7.45
CA ASP A 475 -43.12 39.21 -6.20
C ASP A 475 -43.80 38.53 -5.00
N ARG A 476 -44.32 37.31 -5.16
CA ARG A 476 -45.10 36.61 -4.12
C ARG A 476 -44.26 35.54 -3.44
N VAL A 477 -44.30 35.48 -2.12
CA VAL A 477 -43.72 34.39 -1.31
C VAL A 477 -44.84 33.51 -0.78
N ILE A 478 -44.73 32.20 -1.03
CA ILE A 478 -45.72 31.18 -0.67
C ILE A 478 -45.04 30.17 0.24
N ALA A 479 -45.59 29.96 1.44
CA ALA A 479 -45.13 28.87 2.32
C ALA A 479 -45.50 27.52 1.70
N LEU A 480 -44.54 26.61 1.60
CA LEU A 480 -44.76 25.27 1.10
C LEU A 480 -45.18 24.34 2.25
N PRO A 481 -46.15 23.44 2.04
CA PRO A 481 -46.47 22.42 3.03
C PRO A 481 -45.33 21.42 3.15
N GLY A 482 -45.30 20.69 4.27
CA GLY A 482 -44.33 19.63 4.45
C GLY A 482 -44.69 18.43 3.58
N PHE A 483 -43.70 17.66 3.16
CA PHE A 483 -43.90 16.45 2.36
C PHE A 483 -43.08 15.29 2.93
N LYS A 484 -43.63 14.08 2.85
CA LYS A 484 -42.90 12.86 3.17
C LYS A 484 -43.28 11.74 2.22
N GLY A 485 -42.29 11.01 1.72
CA GLY A 485 -42.55 9.78 0.97
C GLY A 485 -41.35 9.34 0.16
N ASP A 486 -41.57 8.44 -0.80
CA ASP A 486 -40.48 7.76 -1.48
C ASP A 486 -40.27 8.31 -2.90
N VAL A 487 -39.00 8.40 -3.27
CA VAL A 487 -38.53 8.69 -4.62
C VAL A 487 -37.66 7.54 -5.07
N SER A 488 -37.94 7.00 -6.25
CA SER A 488 -37.15 5.94 -6.85
C SER A 488 -36.96 6.17 -8.35
N LEU A 489 -35.76 5.90 -8.84
CA LEU A 489 -35.40 5.83 -10.25
C LEU A 489 -34.92 4.41 -10.55
N GLN A 490 -35.37 3.82 -11.67
CA GLN A 490 -34.83 2.57 -12.19
C GLN A 490 -34.72 2.65 -13.72
N GLY A 491 -33.48 2.67 -14.22
CA GLY A 491 -33.19 3.06 -15.60
C GLY A 491 -33.75 4.47 -15.88
N ALA A 492 -34.56 4.60 -16.93
CA ALA A 492 -35.23 5.85 -17.27
C ALA A 492 -36.53 6.12 -16.48
N ASN A 493 -37.00 5.19 -15.65
CA ASN A 493 -38.31 5.32 -15.00
C ASN A 493 -38.17 5.92 -13.61
N MET A 494 -38.74 7.11 -13.42
CA MET A 494 -38.87 7.79 -12.14
C MET A 494 -40.26 7.56 -11.55
N LEU A 495 -40.31 7.25 -10.26
CA LEU A 495 -41.51 7.15 -9.45
C LEU A 495 -41.34 7.99 -8.18
N VAL A 496 -42.32 8.83 -7.91
CA VAL A 496 -42.41 9.70 -6.74
C VAL A 496 -43.75 9.45 -6.07
N ALA A 497 -43.76 9.19 -4.77
CA ALA A 497 -44.96 9.00 -3.98
C ALA A 497 -44.82 9.75 -2.66
N LEU A 498 -45.43 10.94 -2.56
CA LEU A 498 -45.34 11.85 -1.42
C LEU A 498 -46.70 12.04 -0.76
N ALA A 499 -46.73 12.17 0.55
CA ALA A 499 -47.87 12.63 1.33
C ALA A 499 -47.53 13.98 1.97
N THR A 500 -48.50 14.87 2.04
CA THR A 500 -48.35 16.14 2.78
C THR A 500 -48.32 15.91 4.29
N VAL A 501 -47.53 16.70 5.00
CA VAL A 501 -47.36 16.61 6.46
C VAL A 501 -47.64 17.98 7.06
N GLY A 502 -48.46 18.02 8.13
CA GLY A 502 -48.68 19.23 8.92
C GLY A 502 -49.60 20.29 8.29
N LEU A 503 -50.46 19.92 7.34
CA LEU A 503 -51.48 20.84 6.82
C LEU A 503 -52.46 21.26 7.93
N GLN A 504 -52.81 22.55 7.96
CA GLN A 504 -53.91 23.02 8.80
C GLN A 504 -55.20 22.27 8.39
N ASP A 505 -55.98 21.84 9.38
CA ASP A 505 -57.22 21.04 9.25
C ASP A 505 -57.06 19.53 9.01
N GLY A 506 -55.85 18.95 9.10
CA GLY A 506 -55.66 17.49 9.09
C GLY A 506 -55.96 16.82 7.74
N LYS A 507 -56.00 17.60 6.66
CA LYS A 507 -56.10 17.10 5.30
C LYS A 507 -54.75 16.50 4.89
N GLU A 508 -54.75 15.29 4.34
CA GLU A 508 -53.58 14.65 3.75
C GLU A 508 -53.81 14.58 2.24
N ALA A 509 -53.07 15.35 1.46
CA ALA A 509 -52.96 15.17 0.02
C ALA A 509 -51.81 14.21 -0.31
N THR A 510 -52.04 13.28 -1.24
CA THR A 510 -50.99 12.42 -1.79
C THR A 510 -50.65 12.83 -3.23
N ILE A 511 -49.36 12.95 -3.51
CA ILE A 511 -48.78 13.25 -4.81
C ILE A 511 -48.09 11.99 -5.32
N GLN A 512 -48.54 11.48 -6.46
CA GLN A 512 -47.87 10.40 -7.18
C GLN A 512 -47.43 10.87 -8.54
N ALA A 513 -46.14 10.83 -8.83
CA ALA A 513 -45.60 11.07 -10.17
C ALA A 513 -44.95 9.80 -10.71
N ARG A 514 -45.22 9.50 -11.98
CA ARG A 514 -44.51 8.49 -12.76
C ARG A 514 -44.01 9.15 -14.02
N HIS A 515 -42.73 9.04 -14.33
CA HIS A 515 -42.15 9.73 -15.48
C HIS A 515 -41.07 8.86 -16.11
N ASN A 516 -41.04 8.80 -17.43
CA ASN A 516 -39.96 8.18 -18.18
C ASN A 516 -39.07 9.30 -18.75
N LEU A 517 -37.83 9.36 -18.29
CA LEU A 517 -36.87 10.41 -18.61
C LEU A 517 -36.44 10.37 -20.09
N ASP A 518 -36.36 9.19 -20.70
CA ASP A 518 -35.95 9.04 -22.10
C ASP A 518 -37.02 9.56 -23.07
N SER A 519 -38.29 9.24 -22.79
CA SER A 519 -39.40 9.68 -23.63
C SER A 519 -39.94 11.05 -23.22
N GLY A 520 -39.53 11.59 -22.08
CA GLY A 520 -40.06 12.83 -21.50
C GLY A 520 -41.56 12.76 -21.17
N THR A 521 -42.14 11.55 -21.07
CA THR A 521 -43.58 11.37 -20.81
C THR A 521 -43.83 10.93 -19.39
N GLY A 522 -44.88 11.45 -18.76
CA GLY A 522 -45.24 11.07 -17.40
C GLY A 522 -46.69 11.34 -17.05
N GLN A 523 -47.06 10.84 -15.87
CA GLN A 523 -48.35 11.02 -15.24
C GLN A 523 -48.14 11.59 -13.84
N LEU A 524 -48.81 12.70 -13.55
CA LEU A 524 -48.93 13.26 -12.20
C LEU A 524 -50.36 13.02 -11.72
N SER A 525 -50.51 12.39 -10.56
CA SER A 525 -51.78 12.22 -9.86
C SER A 525 -51.67 12.91 -8.51
N ILE A 526 -52.60 13.83 -8.23
CA ILE A 526 -52.76 14.44 -6.92
C ILE A 526 -54.14 14.03 -6.41
N GLN A 527 -54.17 13.36 -5.27
CA GLN A 527 -55.41 12.89 -4.64
C GLN A 527 -55.64 13.67 -3.34
N ASP A 528 -56.91 13.88 -3.01
CA ASP A 528 -57.38 14.60 -1.81
C ASP A 528 -56.97 16.09 -1.74
N VAL A 529 -57.06 16.79 -2.87
CA VAL A 529 -57.04 18.26 -2.94
C VAL A 529 -58.46 18.80 -2.70
N ALA A 530 -58.88 18.87 -1.43
CA ALA A 530 -60.17 19.46 -1.05
C ALA A 530 -59.98 20.73 -0.23
#